data_AF-A0A2V6LH03-F1
#
_entry.id   AF-A0A2V6LH03-F1
#
_cell.length_a   1.000
_cell.length_b   1.000
_cell.length_c   1.000
_cell.angle_alpha   90.00
_cell.angle_beta   90.00
_cell.angle_gamma   90.00
#
_symmetry.space_group_name_H-M   'P 1'
#
loop_
_entity.id
_entity.type
_entity.pdbx_description
1 polymer ?
#
loop_
_entity_poly.entity_id
_entity_poly.type
_entity_poly.pdbx_seq_one_letter_code
_entity_poly.pdbx_strand_id
1 'polypeptide(L)'
;MKAVAGNFTNVHFRIFLLLLWYPLVAQAGDVDFSNYDVPLYTQIVDRIEAKTAPRLGDSPLTRERYFIIPFAYQDRGNHPEFSHSFIAVIRVFAGNNKQRKLTSGLPTRKYKNWEFEAFNISWLPRDFLTNPHLCVFDGPGSRLFPKNNECPISPGRNFTLAETIKLAVDAKNAVAMWGPYEIRKEGFDLGVARKRLLDKGKIKYRADDRLYRKDKVAISCFHAMAGLDELYPNGGLFGTGFMMWGFNGTARVLIEYSEKASNKGLLLDPVDVKKDRFVFVYAPTAGGPVPYNPAKSAAAYHR
;
A
#
# COMPACT_ATOMS: atom_id res chain seq x y z
N MET A 1 59.82 -19.66 2.22
CA MET A 1 59.24 -18.97 1.04
C MET A 1 58.79 -20.00 0.01
N LYS A 2 57.48 -20.19 -0.18
CA LYS A 2 56.80 -20.41 -1.47
C LYS A 2 55.30 -20.59 -1.22
N ALA A 3 54.52 -20.03 -2.13
CA ALA A 3 53.14 -19.60 -1.95
C ALA A 3 52.12 -20.74 -2.12
N VAL A 4 51.01 -20.61 -1.39
CA VAL A 4 49.76 -21.33 -1.66
C VAL A 4 48.95 -20.46 -2.62
N ALA A 5 48.79 -20.92 -3.86
CA ALA A 5 48.02 -20.26 -4.91
C ALA A 5 46.52 -20.47 -4.66
N GLY A 6 45.77 -19.36 -4.72
CA GLY A 6 44.35 -19.30 -4.45
C GLY A 6 43.49 -19.86 -5.59
N ASN A 7 42.37 -20.47 -5.19
CA ASN A 7 41.30 -20.90 -6.08
C ASN A 7 40.02 -20.12 -5.72
N PHE A 8 40.00 -18.83 -6.03
CA PHE A 8 38.91 -17.90 -5.72
C PHE A 8 38.45 -17.14 -6.98
N THR A 9 38.04 -17.86 -8.03
CA THR A 9 37.60 -17.21 -9.29
C THR A 9 36.43 -17.89 -9.98
N ASN A 10 35.47 -18.48 -9.25
CA ASN A 10 34.30 -19.07 -9.93
C ASN A 10 32.93 -18.98 -9.24
N VAL A 11 32.78 -18.12 -8.23
CA VAL A 11 31.47 -17.89 -7.57
C VAL A 11 30.87 -16.53 -7.92
N HIS A 12 31.69 -15.53 -8.29
CA HIS A 12 31.18 -14.18 -8.58
C HIS A 12 30.62 -13.98 -9.99
N PHE A 13 30.90 -14.88 -10.94
CA PHE A 13 30.41 -14.72 -12.31
C PHE A 13 28.98 -15.24 -12.54
N ARG A 14 28.41 -16.01 -11.59
CA ARG A 14 27.01 -16.49 -11.67
C ARG A 14 25.98 -15.56 -11.01
N ILE A 15 26.41 -14.57 -10.24
CA ILE A 15 25.50 -13.59 -9.61
C ILE A 15 25.19 -12.41 -10.55
N PHE A 16 26.02 -12.19 -11.58
CA PHE A 16 25.88 -11.06 -12.51
C PHE A 16 24.83 -11.25 -13.64
N LEU A 17 24.26 -12.45 -13.79
CA LEU A 17 23.30 -12.78 -14.87
C LEU A 17 21.82 -12.84 -14.43
N LEU A 18 21.50 -12.56 -13.17
CA LEU A 18 20.11 -12.56 -12.66
C LEU A 18 19.47 -11.16 -12.57
N LEU A 19 20.18 -10.10 -12.99
CA LEU A 19 19.69 -8.71 -12.97
C LEU A 19 19.22 -8.20 -14.34
N LEU A 20 19.14 -9.06 -15.34
CA LEU A 20 18.74 -8.72 -16.71
C LEU A 20 17.63 -9.64 -17.21
N TRP A 21 16.48 -9.68 -16.53
CA TRP A 21 15.20 -9.97 -17.17
C TRP A 21 14.05 -9.66 -16.22
N TYR A 22 13.50 -8.45 -16.36
CA TYR A 22 12.08 -8.27 -16.68
C TYR A 22 11.91 -6.81 -17.14
N PRO A 23 11.16 -6.61 -18.23
CA PRO A 23 9.79 -6.20 -18.00
C PRO A 23 8.91 -7.39 -18.31
N LEU A 24 8.14 -7.81 -17.30
CA LEU A 24 6.92 -8.57 -17.54
C LEU A 24 6.17 -7.80 -18.62
N VAL A 25 5.94 -8.47 -19.75
CA VAL A 25 5.10 -8.00 -20.85
C VAL A 25 3.86 -7.36 -20.23
N ALA A 26 3.57 -6.11 -20.60
CA ALA A 26 2.34 -5.44 -20.22
C ALA A 26 1.20 -6.34 -20.68
N GLN A 27 0.52 -6.96 -19.73
CA GLN A 27 -0.59 -7.85 -20.07
C GLN A 27 -1.72 -6.91 -20.50
N ALA A 28 -1.93 -6.78 -21.81
CA ALA A 28 -3.07 -6.11 -22.40
C ALA A 28 -4.32 -6.92 -22.07
N GLY A 29 -4.81 -6.73 -20.84
CA GLY A 29 -6.07 -7.29 -20.37
C GLY A 29 -7.25 -6.49 -20.87
N ASP A 30 -8.44 -7.06 -20.72
CA ASP A 30 -9.70 -6.42 -21.06
C ASP A 30 -9.91 -5.18 -20.18
N VAL A 31 -10.24 -4.06 -20.82
CA VAL A 31 -10.50 -2.79 -20.12
C VAL A 31 -11.98 -2.46 -20.25
N ASP A 32 -12.63 -2.34 -19.10
CA ASP A 32 -14.04 -1.96 -19.00
C ASP A 32 -14.17 -0.43 -18.97
N PHE A 33 -14.85 0.12 -19.96
CA PHE A 33 -15.15 1.56 -20.07
C PHE A 33 -16.57 1.92 -19.62
N SER A 34 -17.35 0.98 -19.06
CA SER A 34 -18.74 1.21 -18.65
C SER A 34 -18.91 2.34 -17.63
N ASN A 35 -17.90 2.56 -16.79
CA ASN A 35 -17.88 3.62 -15.77
C ASN A 35 -16.85 4.70 -16.09
N TYR A 36 -16.48 4.88 -17.37
CA TYR A 36 -15.39 5.77 -17.77
C TYR A 36 -15.58 7.21 -17.26
N ASP A 37 -16.80 7.74 -17.38
CA ASP A 37 -17.14 9.12 -16.96
C ASP A 37 -17.37 9.26 -15.44
N VAL A 38 -17.26 8.17 -14.67
CA VAL A 38 -17.37 8.20 -13.21
C VAL A 38 -16.00 8.52 -12.61
N PRO A 39 -15.87 9.53 -11.72
CA PRO A 39 -14.59 9.83 -11.08
C PRO A 39 -13.99 8.63 -10.37
N LEU A 40 -12.66 8.43 -10.49
CA LEU A 40 -11.97 7.26 -9.92
C LEU A 40 -12.29 7.05 -8.42
N TYR A 41 -12.34 8.13 -7.64
CA TYR A 41 -12.68 8.03 -6.21
C TYR A 41 -14.08 7.44 -6.00
N THR A 42 -15.06 7.84 -6.81
CA THR A 42 -16.42 7.30 -6.78
C THR A 42 -16.43 5.83 -7.18
N GLN A 43 -15.74 5.45 -8.26
CA GLN A 43 -15.64 4.05 -8.66
C GLN A 43 -15.05 3.16 -7.55
N ILE A 44 -14.03 3.65 -6.84
CA ILE A 44 -13.44 2.96 -5.68
C ILE A 44 -14.47 2.80 -4.56
N VAL A 45 -15.17 3.87 -4.20
CA VAL A 45 -16.18 3.85 -3.13
C VAL A 45 -17.32 2.89 -3.49
N ASP A 46 -17.87 2.97 -4.69
CA ASP A 46 -18.94 2.09 -5.17
C ASP A 46 -18.51 0.61 -5.13
N ARG A 47 -17.24 0.34 -5.46
CA ARG A 47 -16.68 -1.01 -5.38
C ARG A 47 -16.56 -1.51 -3.95
N ILE A 48 -16.10 -0.67 -3.02
CA ILE A 48 -16.05 -0.99 -1.59
C ILE A 48 -17.45 -1.33 -1.11
N GLU A 49 -18.42 -0.46 -1.43
CA GLU A 49 -19.82 -0.62 -1.05
C GLU A 49 -20.40 -1.93 -1.57
N ALA A 50 -20.27 -2.21 -2.86
CA ALA A 50 -20.77 -3.43 -3.49
C ALA A 50 -20.19 -4.70 -2.83
N LYS A 51 -18.94 -4.66 -2.35
CA LYS A 51 -18.30 -5.79 -1.65
C LYS A 51 -18.71 -5.89 -0.19
N THR A 52 -18.98 -4.77 0.49
CA THR A 52 -19.37 -4.76 1.91
C THR A 52 -20.86 -4.94 2.13
N ALA A 53 -21.73 -4.45 1.24
CA ALA A 53 -23.17 -4.45 1.43
C ALA A 53 -23.75 -5.86 1.70
N PRO A 54 -23.38 -6.93 0.95
CA PRO A 54 -23.87 -8.27 1.25
C PRO A 54 -23.44 -8.78 2.62
N ARG A 55 -22.32 -8.27 3.15
CA ARG A 55 -21.81 -8.64 4.46
C ARG A 55 -22.58 -7.89 5.54
N LEU A 56 -22.79 -6.59 5.37
CA LEU A 56 -23.39 -5.73 6.39
C LEU A 56 -24.92 -5.89 6.47
N GLY A 57 -25.57 -6.18 5.34
CA GLY A 57 -27.02 -6.29 5.24
C GLY A 57 -27.75 -4.96 5.52
N ASP A 58 -29.08 -4.99 5.37
CA ASP A 58 -29.93 -3.81 5.54
C ASP A 58 -30.38 -3.58 6.99
N SER A 59 -30.19 -4.58 7.86
CA SER A 59 -30.54 -4.50 9.27
C SER A 59 -29.42 -3.90 10.12
N PRO A 60 -29.76 -3.25 11.27
CA PRO A 60 -28.75 -2.81 12.22
C PRO A 60 -27.82 -3.95 12.63
N LEU A 61 -26.51 -3.71 12.60
CA LEU A 61 -25.53 -4.73 12.97
C LEU A 61 -25.67 -5.11 14.46
N THR A 62 -25.67 -6.40 14.74
CA THR A 62 -25.68 -6.94 16.13
C THR A 62 -24.32 -6.84 16.81
N ARG A 63 -23.24 -6.77 16.02
CA ARG A 63 -21.85 -6.63 16.47
C ARG A 63 -21.09 -5.68 15.56
N GLU A 64 -20.03 -5.08 16.09
CA GLU A 64 -19.11 -4.27 15.30
C GLU A 64 -18.37 -5.14 14.28
N ARG A 65 -18.01 -4.53 13.16
CA ARG A 65 -17.23 -5.18 12.10
C ARG A 65 -16.09 -4.30 11.68
N TYR A 66 -14.97 -4.93 11.35
CA TYR A 66 -13.74 -4.22 11.07
C TYR A 66 -13.22 -4.67 9.72
N PHE A 67 -12.67 -3.73 8.94
CA PHE A 67 -12.16 -4.02 7.61
C PHE A 67 -10.81 -3.35 7.39
N ILE A 68 -9.96 -3.98 6.59
CA ILE A 68 -8.85 -3.32 5.93
C ILE A 68 -9.02 -3.39 4.42
N ILE A 69 -8.56 -2.33 3.76
CA ILE A 69 -8.55 -2.24 2.30
C ILE A 69 -7.15 -1.77 1.90
N PRO A 70 -6.30 -2.68 1.42
CA PRO A 70 -5.02 -2.29 0.85
C PRO A 70 -5.19 -1.67 -0.52
N PHE A 71 -4.38 -0.66 -0.77
CA PHE A 71 -4.33 0.06 -2.03
C PHE A 71 -2.90 0.20 -2.51
N ALA A 72 -2.78 0.44 -3.80
CA ALA A 72 -1.55 0.91 -4.40
C ALA A 72 -1.85 1.78 -5.62
N TYR A 73 -0.93 2.67 -5.94
CA TYR A 73 -0.82 3.17 -7.31
C TYR A 73 0.61 3.02 -7.78
N GLN A 74 0.80 2.88 -9.09
CA GLN A 74 2.13 2.92 -9.72
C GLN A 74 2.03 3.29 -11.19
N ASP A 75 3.13 3.80 -11.72
CA ASP A 75 3.35 3.93 -13.15
C ASP A 75 3.94 2.62 -13.73
N ARG A 76 4.21 2.62 -15.05
CA ARG A 76 4.78 1.47 -15.76
C ARG A 76 6.18 1.11 -15.26
N GLY A 77 6.98 2.09 -14.87
CA GLY A 77 8.34 1.87 -14.38
C GLY A 77 8.41 1.48 -12.90
N ASN A 78 7.30 1.57 -12.18
CA ASN A 78 7.29 1.53 -10.71
C ASN A 78 8.30 2.53 -10.12
N HIS A 79 8.36 3.72 -10.73
CA HIS A 79 9.17 4.83 -10.23
C HIS A 79 8.61 5.25 -8.87
N PRO A 80 9.46 5.40 -7.86
CA PRO A 80 9.02 5.64 -6.49
C PRO A 80 8.28 6.97 -6.31
N GLU A 81 8.61 8.02 -7.09
CA GLU A 81 7.84 9.27 -7.09
C GLU A 81 6.41 9.09 -7.62
N PHE A 82 6.16 8.06 -8.41
CA PHE A 82 4.87 7.74 -9.01
C PHE A 82 4.28 6.45 -8.46
N SER A 83 4.78 5.94 -7.33
CA SER A 83 4.33 4.68 -6.77
C SER A 83 4.15 4.74 -5.26
N HIS A 84 3.03 4.21 -4.77
CA HIS A 84 2.70 4.26 -3.35
C HIS A 84 1.89 3.07 -2.90
N SER A 85 2.12 2.65 -1.66
CA SER A 85 1.39 1.58 -0.99
C SER A 85 0.75 2.16 0.27
N PHE A 86 -0.55 1.92 0.46
CA PHE A 86 -1.29 2.45 1.60
C PHE A 86 -2.47 1.57 1.95
N ILE A 87 -3.05 1.78 3.14
CA ILE A 87 -4.24 1.04 3.59
C ILE A 87 -5.30 1.98 4.15
N ALA A 88 -6.56 1.66 3.91
CA ALA A 88 -7.69 2.15 4.70
C ALA A 88 -8.05 1.12 5.77
N VAL A 89 -8.39 1.58 6.97
CA VAL A 89 -8.84 0.76 8.10
C VAL A 89 -10.18 1.31 8.57
N ILE A 90 -11.17 0.43 8.69
CA ILE A 90 -12.58 0.78 8.90
C ILE A 90 -13.14 -0.01 10.09
N ARG A 91 -13.94 0.65 10.93
CA ARG A 91 -14.79 0.04 11.96
C ARG A 91 -16.23 0.48 11.72
N VAL A 92 -17.11 -0.47 11.44
CA VAL A 92 -18.56 -0.26 11.31
C VAL A 92 -19.22 -0.59 12.64
N PHE A 93 -20.07 0.31 13.13
CA PHE A 93 -20.67 0.19 14.47
C PHE A 93 -21.87 -0.75 14.51
N ALA A 94 -22.06 -1.41 15.65
CA ALA A 94 -23.30 -2.09 15.98
C ALA A 94 -24.42 -1.06 16.22
N GLY A 95 -25.64 -1.34 15.73
CA GLY A 95 -26.74 -0.37 15.74
C GLY A 95 -27.35 -0.07 17.10
N ASN A 96 -27.22 -1.00 18.07
CA ASN A 96 -27.92 -0.90 19.36
C ASN A 96 -27.02 -0.48 20.54
N ASN A 97 -25.81 0.05 20.29
CA ASN A 97 -24.83 0.22 21.35
C ASN A 97 -24.98 1.57 22.08
N LYS A 98 -25.81 1.61 23.13
CA LYS A 98 -25.99 2.79 24.03
C LYS A 98 -24.69 3.23 24.74
N GLN A 99 -23.63 2.42 24.73
CA GLN A 99 -22.31 2.73 25.32
C GLN A 99 -21.19 2.69 24.27
N ARG A 100 -21.42 3.30 23.11
CA ARG A 100 -20.42 3.34 22.03
C ARG A 100 -19.16 4.10 22.46
N LYS A 101 -18.06 3.37 22.67
CA LYS A 101 -16.74 3.96 22.88
C LYS A 101 -16.11 4.35 21.54
N LEU A 102 -16.13 5.64 21.24
CA LEU A 102 -15.47 6.22 20.07
C LEU A 102 -13.95 6.14 20.20
N THR A 103 -13.27 6.00 19.07
CA THR A 103 -11.82 6.05 19.01
C THR A 103 -11.38 7.51 19.02
N SER A 104 -10.76 7.96 20.12
CA SER A 104 -10.27 9.34 20.23
C SER A 104 -9.45 9.77 19.02
N GLY A 105 -9.87 10.86 18.38
CA GLY A 105 -9.23 11.47 17.20
C GLY A 105 -9.68 10.91 15.85
N LEU A 106 -10.57 9.91 15.80
CA LEU A 106 -11.13 9.42 14.54
C LEU A 106 -12.52 10.02 14.28
N PRO A 107 -12.77 10.54 13.06
CA PRO A 107 -14.09 11.06 12.71
C PRO A 107 -15.08 9.90 12.54
N THR A 108 -16.27 10.06 13.11
CA THR A 108 -17.43 9.23 12.76
C THR A 108 -18.00 9.71 11.42
N ARG A 109 -18.38 8.75 10.58
CA ARG A 109 -19.04 8.96 9.30
C ARG A 109 -20.31 8.14 9.26
N LYS A 110 -21.23 8.53 8.37
CA LYS A 110 -22.47 7.81 8.12
C LYS A 110 -22.61 7.56 6.62
N TYR A 111 -23.02 6.34 6.28
CA TYR A 111 -23.41 5.97 4.92
C TYR A 111 -24.63 5.06 5.02
N LYS A 112 -25.74 5.47 4.38
CA LYS A 112 -27.05 4.84 4.54
C LYS A 112 -27.42 4.68 6.03
N ASN A 113 -27.66 3.44 6.47
CA ASN A 113 -27.98 3.02 7.83
C ASN A 113 -26.73 2.67 8.66
N TRP A 114 -25.52 2.73 8.08
CA TRP A 114 -24.29 2.39 8.79
C TRP A 114 -23.54 3.63 9.26
N GLU A 115 -23.15 3.62 10.52
CA GLU A 115 -22.17 4.54 11.05
C GLU A 115 -20.82 3.84 11.17
N PHE A 116 -19.73 4.55 10.91
CA PHE A 116 -18.40 3.97 10.92
C PHE A 116 -17.30 4.97 11.24
N GLU A 117 -16.17 4.47 11.74
CA GLU A 117 -14.89 5.18 11.81
C GLU A 117 -13.99 4.66 10.69
N ALA A 118 -13.27 5.56 10.02
CA ALA A 118 -12.28 5.17 9.03
C ALA A 118 -11.06 6.09 9.07
N PHE A 119 -9.89 5.51 8.85
CA PHE A 119 -8.64 6.24 8.69
C PHE A 119 -7.74 5.56 7.67
N ASN A 120 -6.71 6.28 7.22
CA ASN A 120 -5.71 5.79 6.30
C ASN A 120 -4.35 5.76 6.98
N ILE A 121 -3.58 4.73 6.66
CA ILE A 121 -2.13 4.73 6.81
C ILE A 121 -1.57 4.89 5.40
N SER A 122 -1.31 6.15 5.05
CA SER A 122 -0.81 6.58 3.74
C SER A 122 0.36 7.52 3.99
N TRP A 123 1.55 6.94 4.20
CA TRP A 123 2.71 7.63 4.73
C TRP A 123 3.63 8.12 3.63
N LEU A 124 3.70 9.44 3.45
CA LEU A 124 4.51 10.13 2.45
C LEU A 124 5.14 11.40 3.06
N PRO A 125 6.12 12.04 2.38
CA PRO A 125 6.57 13.38 2.76
C PRO A 125 5.40 14.35 2.97
N ARG A 126 5.49 15.21 3.97
CA ARG A 126 4.41 16.12 4.36
C ARG A 126 3.95 17.02 3.20
N ASP A 127 4.89 17.43 2.38
CA ASP A 127 4.78 18.34 1.23
C ASP A 127 4.51 17.62 -0.11
N PHE A 128 4.25 16.31 -0.10
CA PHE A 128 4.19 15.51 -1.34
C PHE A 128 3.12 15.94 -2.36
N LEU A 129 2.02 16.59 -1.91
CA LEU A 129 1.02 17.16 -2.84
C LEU A 129 1.59 18.31 -3.70
N THR A 130 2.53 19.07 -3.16
CA THR A 130 3.13 20.24 -3.80
C THR A 130 4.53 19.95 -4.33
N ASN A 131 5.18 18.91 -3.82
CA ASN A 131 6.53 18.50 -4.16
C ASN A 131 6.60 16.97 -4.26
N PRO A 132 6.21 16.38 -5.42
CA PRO A 132 6.21 14.93 -5.59
C PRO A 132 7.61 14.34 -5.84
N HIS A 133 8.67 15.17 -5.86
CA HIS A 133 10.02 14.70 -6.08
C HIS A 133 10.52 13.91 -4.86
N LEU A 134 10.67 12.60 -5.05
CA LEU A 134 11.09 11.68 -4.01
C LEU A 134 12.54 11.25 -4.21
N CYS A 135 13.42 11.62 -3.29
CA CYS A 135 14.77 11.06 -3.27
C CYS A 135 14.71 9.63 -2.72
N VAL A 136 15.16 8.66 -3.52
CA VAL A 136 15.22 7.26 -3.11
C VAL A 136 16.65 6.74 -3.00
N PHE A 137 17.46 7.01 -4.03
CA PHE A 137 18.87 6.66 -4.05
C PHE A 137 19.66 7.84 -4.59
N ASP A 138 20.52 8.40 -3.75
CA ASP A 138 21.47 9.43 -4.12
C ASP A 138 22.86 9.08 -3.60
N GLY A 139 23.90 9.44 -4.35
CA GLY A 139 25.29 9.09 -4.06
C GLY A 139 25.82 7.79 -4.71
N PRO A 140 27.13 7.66 -4.94
CA PRO A 140 27.75 6.50 -5.58
C PRO A 140 27.51 5.18 -4.84
N GLY A 141 26.89 4.22 -5.52
CA GLY A 141 26.64 2.88 -4.98
C GLY A 141 25.53 2.78 -3.93
N SER A 142 24.76 3.84 -3.69
CA SER A 142 23.66 3.92 -2.70
C SER A 142 22.60 2.83 -2.83
N ARG A 143 22.36 2.32 -4.04
CA ARG A 143 21.49 1.16 -4.30
C ARG A 143 22.01 -0.11 -3.61
N LEU A 144 23.32 -0.35 -3.67
CA LEU A 144 23.97 -1.54 -3.11
C LEU A 144 24.34 -1.35 -1.64
N PHE A 145 24.81 -0.16 -1.27
CA PHE A 145 25.29 0.15 0.07
C PHE A 145 24.43 1.26 0.69
N PRO A 146 23.47 0.92 1.57
CA PRO A 146 22.55 1.90 2.17
C PRO A 146 23.26 3.08 2.87
N LYS A 147 24.48 2.86 3.37
CA LYS A 147 25.29 3.88 4.04
C LYS A 147 25.75 5.00 3.11
N ASN A 148 25.81 4.73 1.81
CA ASN A 148 26.18 5.71 0.79
C ASN A 148 24.96 6.49 0.27
N ASN A 149 23.77 6.25 0.83
CA ASN A 149 22.56 6.90 0.36
C ASN A 149 22.38 8.29 1.00
N GLU A 150 22.64 9.33 0.21
CA GLU A 150 22.64 10.73 0.63
C GLU A 150 21.24 11.36 0.69
N CYS A 151 20.19 10.63 0.28
CA CYS A 151 18.83 11.12 0.35
C CYS A 151 18.45 11.59 1.76
N PRO A 152 17.79 12.77 1.89
CA PRO A 152 17.41 13.30 3.19
C PRO A 152 16.25 12.51 3.81
N ILE A 153 16.13 12.60 5.13
CA ILE A 153 14.92 12.21 5.84
C ILE A 153 13.94 13.40 5.81
N SER A 154 12.69 13.13 5.43
CA SER A 154 11.66 14.17 5.33
C SER A 154 10.62 14.03 6.45
N PRO A 155 10.03 15.13 6.94
CA PRO A 155 8.82 15.06 7.75
C PRO A 155 7.74 14.27 7.02
N GLY A 156 7.19 13.22 7.63
CA GLY A 156 6.09 12.46 7.06
C GLY A 156 4.72 12.93 7.58
N ARG A 157 3.66 12.56 6.85
CA ARG A 157 2.27 12.60 7.35
C ARG A 157 1.43 11.48 6.75
N ASN A 158 0.33 11.17 7.41
CA ASN A 158 -0.73 10.36 6.81
C ASN A 158 -1.62 11.22 5.90
N PHE A 159 -1.85 10.74 4.68
CA PHE A 159 -2.75 11.35 3.71
C PHE A 159 -4.13 10.69 3.80
N THR A 160 -5.19 11.44 3.51
CA THR A 160 -6.53 10.87 3.33
C THR A 160 -6.60 10.02 2.06
N LEU A 161 -7.61 9.17 1.96
CA LEU A 161 -7.88 8.39 0.76
C LEU A 161 -8.06 9.31 -0.46
N ALA A 162 -8.86 10.38 -0.32
CA ALA A 162 -9.09 11.34 -1.40
C ALA A 162 -7.80 12.03 -1.86
N GLU A 163 -6.97 12.52 -0.93
CA GLU A 163 -5.65 13.09 -1.28
C GLU A 163 -4.75 12.07 -2.00
N THR A 164 -4.74 10.82 -1.52
CA THR A 164 -3.87 9.77 -2.08
C THR A 164 -4.34 9.34 -3.47
N ILE A 165 -5.65 9.20 -3.69
CA ILE A 165 -6.21 8.90 -5.01
C ILE A 165 -6.00 10.08 -5.96
N LYS A 166 -6.09 11.31 -5.48
CA LYS A 166 -5.79 12.50 -6.29
C LYS A 166 -4.35 12.48 -6.83
N LEU A 167 -3.36 12.10 -6.01
CA LEU A 167 -1.97 11.91 -6.46
C LEU A 167 -1.88 10.92 -7.64
N ALA A 168 -2.58 9.79 -7.54
CA ALA A 168 -2.59 8.79 -8.61
C ALA A 168 -3.26 9.29 -9.91
N VAL A 169 -4.38 10.01 -9.78
CA VAL A 169 -5.11 10.60 -10.91
C VAL A 169 -4.26 11.66 -11.60
N ASP A 170 -3.65 12.56 -10.83
CA ASP A 170 -2.79 13.63 -11.38
C ASP A 170 -1.58 13.06 -12.12
N ALA A 171 -1.02 11.94 -11.64
CA ALA A 171 0.08 11.22 -12.27
C ALA A 171 -0.37 10.24 -13.38
N LYS A 172 -1.69 10.10 -13.65
CA LYS A 172 -2.25 9.17 -14.66
C LYS A 172 -1.82 7.71 -14.45
N ASN A 173 -1.72 7.30 -13.19
CA ASN A 173 -1.20 5.99 -12.80
C ASN A 173 -2.24 4.88 -12.85
N ALA A 174 -1.78 3.63 -12.90
CA ALA A 174 -2.66 2.52 -12.56
C ALA A 174 -2.88 2.50 -11.05
N VAL A 175 -4.12 2.25 -10.62
CA VAL A 175 -4.52 2.13 -9.21
C VAL A 175 -5.03 0.72 -8.96
N ALA A 176 -4.66 0.13 -7.83
CA ALA A 176 -5.16 -1.16 -7.40
C ALA A 176 -5.75 -1.07 -6.00
N MET A 177 -6.79 -1.85 -5.76
CA MET A 177 -7.34 -2.12 -4.44
C MET A 177 -7.50 -3.62 -4.23
N TRP A 178 -7.38 -4.07 -2.98
CA TRP A 178 -7.63 -5.44 -2.58
C TRP A 178 -8.68 -5.48 -1.46
N GLY A 179 -9.51 -6.53 -1.46
CA GLY A 179 -10.59 -6.66 -0.50
C GLY A 179 -11.83 -5.83 -0.88
N PRO A 180 -12.57 -5.27 0.10
CA PRO A 180 -12.27 -5.17 1.53
C PRO A 180 -12.17 -6.52 2.26
N TYR A 181 -11.18 -6.66 3.14
CA TYR A 181 -11.00 -7.84 3.98
C TYR A 181 -11.54 -7.58 5.38
N GLU A 182 -12.39 -8.45 5.89
CA GLU A 182 -12.81 -8.40 7.29
C GLU A 182 -11.64 -8.79 8.19
N ILE A 183 -11.47 -8.04 9.27
CA ILE A 183 -10.44 -8.24 10.28
C ILE A 183 -11.06 -8.38 11.66
N ARG A 184 -10.28 -8.90 12.60
CA ARG A 184 -10.64 -8.82 14.01
C ARG A 184 -10.44 -7.41 14.58
N LYS A 185 -11.09 -7.15 15.72
CA LYS A 185 -10.92 -5.91 16.47
C LYS A 185 -9.45 -5.61 16.77
N GLU A 186 -8.66 -6.63 17.09
CA GLU A 186 -7.23 -6.51 17.38
C GLU A 186 -6.47 -5.91 16.18
N GLY A 187 -6.83 -6.27 14.95
CA GLY A 187 -6.25 -5.69 13.74
C GLY A 187 -6.58 -4.20 13.60
N PHE A 188 -7.81 -3.79 13.94
CA PHE A 188 -8.20 -2.38 13.98
C PHE A 188 -7.40 -1.62 15.03
N ASP A 189 -7.29 -2.16 16.25
CA ASP A 189 -6.57 -1.54 17.35
C ASP A 189 -5.07 -1.35 17.01
N LEU A 190 -4.45 -2.35 16.37
CA LEU A 190 -3.08 -2.26 15.85
C LEU A 190 -2.96 -1.16 14.78
N GLY A 191 -3.92 -1.04 13.87
CA GLY A 191 -3.97 0.05 12.90
C GLY A 191 -4.05 1.44 13.56
N VAL A 192 -4.87 1.58 14.60
CA VAL A 192 -4.99 2.82 15.38
C VAL A 192 -3.66 3.14 16.08
N ALA A 193 -3.01 2.14 16.68
CA ALA A 193 -1.71 2.31 17.33
C ALA A 193 -0.65 2.75 16.32
N ARG A 194 -0.60 2.13 15.13
CA ARG A 194 0.30 2.51 14.04
C ARG A 194 0.06 3.93 13.57
N LYS A 195 -1.19 4.32 13.29
CA LYS A 195 -1.54 5.69 12.90
C LYS A 195 -1.06 6.70 13.93
N ARG A 196 -1.34 6.46 15.22
CA ARG A 196 -0.92 7.34 16.32
C ARG A 196 0.59 7.45 16.44
N LEU A 197 1.33 6.36 16.21
CA LEU A 197 2.79 6.38 16.23
C LEU A 197 3.36 7.29 15.14
N LEU A 198 2.79 7.20 13.93
CA LEU A 198 3.19 8.02 12.78
C LEU A 198 2.80 9.49 12.97
N ASP A 199 1.57 9.75 13.41
CA ASP A 199 1.05 11.12 13.59
C ASP A 199 1.75 11.89 14.71
N LYS A 200 2.34 11.20 15.71
CA LYS A 200 3.22 11.81 16.71
C LYS A 200 4.47 12.47 16.09
N GLY A 201 4.79 12.18 14.83
CA GLY A 201 5.90 12.77 14.10
C GLY A 201 7.30 12.36 14.58
N LYS A 202 7.38 11.35 15.47
CA LYS A 202 8.64 10.74 15.95
C LYS A 202 9.32 9.95 14.84
N ILE A 203 8.53 9.20 14.08
CA ILE A 203 8.99 8.51 12.88
C ILE A 203 8.84 9.47 11.71
N LYS A 204 9.88 9.60 10.90
CA LYS A 204 9.91 10.42 9.69
C LYS A 204 9.68 9.56 8.44
N TYR A 205 9.67 10.20 7.29
CA TYR A 205 9.60 9.52 6.00
C TYR A 205 10.99 9.34 5.40
N ARG A 206 11.25 8.15 4.85
CA ARG A 206 12.35 7.89 3.92
C ARG A 206 12.01 6.73 3.00
N ALA A 207 12.23 6.88 1.69
CA ALA A 207 11.87 5.84 0.72
C ALA A 207 12.74 4.59 0.86
N ASP A 208 14.07 4.77 0.96
CA ASP A 208 15.02 3.74 1.37
C ASP A 208 15.32 3.84 2.87
N ASP A 209 14.61 3.06 3.68
CA ASP A 209 14.67 3.08 5.14
C ASP A 209 15.51 1.95 5.74
N ARG A 210 16.31 1.24 4.94
CA ARG A 210 17.08 0.05 5.35
C ARG A 210 17.91 0.27 6.64
N LEU A 211 18.45 1.47 6.85
CA LEU A 211 19.26 1.82 8.03
C LEU A 211 18.48 2.44 9.20
N TYR A 212 17.25 2.88 8.99
CA TYR A 212 16.54 3.78 9.93
C TYR A 212 15.41 3.11 10.69
N ARG A 213 14.96 1.93 10.22
CA ARG A 213 13.83 1.18 10.79
C ARG A 213 14.08 0.72 12.23
N LYS A 214 15.26 0.13 12.50
CA LYS A 214 15.60 -0.46 13.81
C LYS A 214 15.53 0.58 14.93
N ASP A 215 16.00 1.78 14.63
CA ASP A 215 16.07 2.90 15.58
C ASP A 215 14.80 3.77 15.53
N LYS A 216 13.79 3.37 14.74
CA LYS A 216 12.50 4.06 14.58
C LYS A 216 12.65 5.53 14.16
N VAL A 217 13.67 5.83 13.36
CA VAL A 217 13.97 7.19 12.89
C VAL A 217 13.11 7.57 11.70
N ALA A 218 13.08 6.71 10.67
CA ALA A 218 12.33 6.94 9.45
C ALA A 218 11.89 5.62 8.82
N ILE A 219 10.74 5.64 8.13
CA ILE A 219 10.22 4.49 7.40
C ILE A 219 9.62 4.90 6.05
N SER A 220 9.50 3.94 5.14
CA SER A 220 8.84 4.06 3.84
C SER A 220 7.32 3.85 3.93
N CYS A 221 6.62 4.11 2.82
CA CYS A 221 5.16 3.89 2.73
C CYS A 221 4.78 2.42 2.96
N PHE A 222 5.54 1.49 2.38
CA PHE A 222 5.34 0.05 2.56
C PHE A 222 5.49 -0.36 4.03
N HIS A 223 6.56 0.05 4.71
CA HIS A 223 6.75 -0.30 6.11
C HIS A 223 5.78 0.42 7.05
N ALA A 224 5.22 1.56 6.64
CA ALA A 224 4.17 2.22 7.42
C ALA A 224 2.92 1.35 7.55
N MET A 225 2.57 0.60 6.50
CA MET A 225 1.44 -0.34 6.52
C MET A 225 1.82 -1.79 6.83
N ALA A 226 3.07 -2.22 6.62
CA ALA A 226 3.49 -3.60 6.92
C ALA A 226 3.59 -3.86 8.44
N GLY A 227 3.25 -5.09 8.85
CA GLY A 227 3.28 -5.61 10.23
C GLY A 227 2.86 -4.58 11.25
N LEU A 228 1.55 -4.38 11.47
CA LEU A 228 1.03 -3.26 12.29
C LEU A 228 1.59 -3.24 13.73
N ASP A 229 1.97 -4.40 14.25
CA ASP A 229 2.61 -4.66 15.55
C ASP A 229 4.13 -4.39 15.57
N GLU A 230 4.83 -4.57 14.45
CA GLU A 230 6.29 -4.54 14.37
C GLU A 230 6.82 -3.64 13.24
N LEU A 231 7.87 -2.86 13.51
CA LEU A 231 8.52 -2.04 12.49
C LEU A 231 9.71 -2.77 11.80
N TYR A 232 10.10 -3.96 12.27
CA TYR A 232 11.25 -4.68 11.75
C TYR A 232 11.22 -6.19 12.08
N PRO A 233 11.67 -7.09 11.18
CA PRO A 233 11.77 -6.94 9.72
C PRO A 233 10.47 -7.41 9.04
N ASN A 234 9.98 -6.61 8.10
CA ASN A 234 8.84 -6.98 7.24
C ASN A 234 9.24 -6.70 5.78
N GLY A 235 9.29 -7.74 4.93
CA GLY A 235 9.19 -7.63 3.46
C GLY A 235 10.43 -7.50 2.58
N GLY A 236 10.28 -7.96 1.32
CA GLY A 236 11.25 -7.79 0.22
C GLY A 236 12.45 -8.75 0.22
N LEU A 237 13.33 -8.60 -0.79
CA LEU A 237 14.58 -9.38 -0.88
C LEU A 237 15.44 -9.12 0.36
N PHE A 238 15.77 -10.18 1.11
CA PHE A 238 16.47 -10.14 2.40
C PHE A 238 15.79 -9.33 3.52
N GLY A 239 14.47 -9.12 3.49
CA GLY A 239 13.75 -8.38 4.55
C GLY A 239 14.01 -6.85 4.54
N THR A 240 14.51 -6.34 3.41
CA THR A 240 14.96 -4.95 3.27
C THR A 240 13.86 -3.99 2.85
N GLY A 241 12.74 -4.47 2.30
CA GLY A 241 11.73 -3.63 1.66
C GLY A 241 12.23 -2.90 0.40
N PHE A 242 13.41 -3.27 -0.14
CA PHE A 242 13.98 -2.62 -1.32
C PHE A 242 13.05 -2.76 -2.54
N MET A 243 12.70 -1.62 -3.17
CA MET A 243 11.76 -1.54 -4.29
C MET A 243 10.36 -2.10 -3.99
N MET A 244 10.01 -2.24 -2.71
CA MET A 244 8.71 -2.71 -2.26
C MET A 244 7.79 -1.50 -2.07
N TRP A 245 7.31 -0.94 -3.17
CA TRP A 245 6.24 0.06 -3.21
C TRP A 245 5.27 -0.30 -4.35
N GLY A 246 4.19 0.46 -4.48
CA GLY A 246 3.16 0.18 -5.49
C GLY A 246 2.56 -1.21 -5.30
N PHE A 247 2.31 -1.91 -6.41
CA PHE A 247 1.54 -3.15 -6.40
C PHE A 247 2.31 -4.30 -5.75
N ASN A 248 3.62 -4.37 -5.98
CA ASN A 248 4.49 -5.40 -5.40
C ASN A 248 4.62 -5.22 -3.88
N GLY A 249 4.78 -3.96 -3.43
CA GLY A 249 4.78 -3.62 -2.00
C GLY A 249 3.49 -4.08 -1.32
N THR A 250 2.34 -3.65 -1.86
CA THR A 250 1.04 -3.98 -1.26
C THR A 250 0.73 -5.48 -1.31
N ALA A 251 1.07 -6.16 -2.41
CA ALA A 251 0.96 -7.62 -2.50
C ALA A 251 1.77 -8.33 -1.41
N ARG A 252 2.98 -7.85 -1.10
CA ARG A 252 3.80 -8.43 -0.03
C ARG A 252 3.19 -8.21 1.35
N VAL A 253 2.63 -7.02 1.63
CA VAL A 253 1.95 -6.77 2.91
C VAL A 253 0.80 -7.74 3.11
N LEU A 254 0.03 -8.01 2.06
CA LEU A 254 -1.06 -8.97 2.11
C LEU A 254 -0.58 -10.39 2.44
N ILE A 255 0.49 -10.84 1.79
CA ILE A 255 1.15 -12.13 2.09
C ILE A 255 1.56 -12.18 3.57
N GLU A 256 2.13 -11.09 4.10
CA GLU A 256 2.54 -11.03 5.50
C GLU A 256 1.36 -11.05 6.49
N TYR A 257 0.25 -10.42 6.15
CA TYR A 257 -0.96 -10.51 6.96
C TYR A 257 -1.59 -11.91 6.95
N SER A 258 -1.44 -12.67 5.86
CA SER A 258 -1.97 -14.04 5.77
C SER A 258 -1.03 -15.09 6.35
N GLU A 259 0.29 -14.94 6.20
CA GLU A 259 1.26 -16.02 6.47
C GLU A 259 2.06 -15.83 7.76
N LYS A 260 2.28 -14.60 8.23
CA LYS A 260 3.11 -14.37 9.43
C LYS A 260 2.38 -14.88 10.67
N ALA A 261 3.08 -15.66 11.50
CA ALA A 261 2.50 -16.25 12.71
C ALA A 261 1.89 -15.21 13.67
N SER A 262 2.53 -14.05 13.84
CA SER A 262 2.00 -12.97 14.70
C SER A 262 0.71 -12.33 14.15
N ASN A 263 0.47 -12.44 12.84
CA ASN A 263 -0.72 -11.93 12.18
C ASN A 263 -1.81 -13.00 12.01
N LYS A 264 -1.54 -14.26 12.38
CA LYS A 264 -2.44 -15.38 12.13
C LYS A 264 -3.79 -15.12 12.82
N GLY A 265 -4.84 -15.08 12.01
CA GLY A 265 -6.20 -14.82 12.47
C GLY A 265 -6.59 -13.36 12.58
N LEU A 266 -5.69 -12.39 12.29
CA LEU A 266 -6.07 -10.98 12.17
C LEU A 266 -7.02 -10.77 10.99
N LEU A 267 -6.71 -11.37 9.84
CA LEU A 267 -7.62 -11.46 8.70
C LEU A 267 -8.62 -12.61 8.93
N LEU A 268 -9.90 -12.29 8.81
CA LEU A 268 -10.98 -13.28 8.87
C LEU A 268 -11.31 -13.84 7.48
N ASP A 269 -11.10 -13.03 6.45
CA ASP A 269 -11.26 -13.44 5.06
C ASP A 269 -9.98 -14.12 4.54
N PRO A 270 -10.10 -15.17 3.69
CA PRO A 270 -8.97 -15.68 2.94
C PRO A 270 -8.45 -14.61 1.98
N VAL A 271 -7.14 -14.60 1.76
CA VAL A 271 -6.47 -13.67 0.83
C VAL A 271 -5.99 -14.42 -0.40
N ASP A 272 -6.48 -14.02 -1.57
CA ASP A 272 -5.87 -14.36 -2.85
C ASP A 272 -5.38 -13.07 -3.51
N VAL A 273 -4.09 -12.77 -3.31
CA VAL A 273 -3.46 -11.51 -3.75
C VAL A 273 -3.64 -11.23 -5.25
N LYS A 274 -3.78 -12.28 -6.07
CA LYS A 274 -3.97 -12.13 -7.51
C LYS A 274 -5.44 -11.95 -7.87
N LYS A 275 -6.34 -12.75 -7.29
CA LYS A 275 -7.77 -12.73 -7.64
C LYS A 275 -8.55 -11.60 -6.98
N ASP A 276 -8.14 -11.17 -5.79
CA ASP A 276 -8.82 -10.12 -5.05
C ASP A 276 -8.45 -8.71 -5.55
N ARG A 277 -7.42 -8.62 -6.40
CA ARG A 277 -6.92 -7.36 -6.93
C ARG A 277 -7.87 -6.80 -7.97
N PHE A 278 -8.46 -5.65 -7.67
CA PHE A 278 -9.19 -4.84 -8.65
C PHE A 278 -8.30 -3.69 -9.11
N VAL A 279 -8.22 -3.48 -10.43
CA VAL A 279 -7.31 -2.49 -11.03
C VAL A 279 -8.12 -1.46 -11.81
N PHE A 280 -7.75 -0.20 -11.65
CA PHE A 280 -8.22 0.94 -12.41
C PHE A 280 -7.07 1.48 -13.25
N VAL A 281 -7.33 1.80 -14.51
CA VAL A 281 -6.33 2.28 -15.45
C VAL A 281 -6.74 3.59 -16.09
N TYR A 282 -5.78 4.50 -16.24
CA TYR A 282 -6.03 5.75 -16.92
C TYR A 282 -6.18 5.52 -18.42
N ALA A 283 -7.23 6.11 -19.02
CA ALA A 283 -7.40 6.19 -20.45
C ALA A 283 -7.64 7.66 -20.86
N PRO A 284 -6.96 8.19 -21.89
CA PRO A 284 -7.17 9.56 -22.36
C PRO A 284 -8.54 9.77 -23.05
N THR A 285 -9.05 8.71 -23.69
CA THR A 285 -10.34 8.73 -24.41
C THR A 285 -11.09 7.42 -24.15
N ALA A 286 -12.43 7.47 -24.17
CA ALA A 286 -13.28 6.28 -24.07
C ALA A 286 -12.98 5.30 -25.21
N GLY A 287 -12.76 4.03 -24.89
CA GLY A 287 -12.36 2.99 -25.86
C GLY A 287 -10.96 3.18 -26.46
N GLY A 288 -10.19 4.16 -25.98
CA GLY A 288 -8.87 4.49 -26.50
C GLY A 288 -7.73 3.64 -25.93
N PRO A 289 -6.49 3.91 -26.36
CA PRO A 289 -5.32 3.21 -25.85
C PRO A 289 -5.11 3.51 -24.35
N VAL A 290 -4.81 2.46 -23.59
CA VAL A 290 -4.41 2.54 -22.18
C VAL A 290 -2.88 2.53 -22.10
N PRO A 291 -2.22 3.63 -21.68
CA PRO A 291 -0.76 3.72 -21.67
C PRO A 291 -0.07 2.65 -20.79
N TYR A 292 -0.76 2.23 -19.73
CA TYR A 292 -0.28 1.20 -18.82
C TYR A 292 -1.43 0.40 -18.22
N ASN A 293 -1.48 -0.89 -18.54
CA ASN A 293 -2.40 -1.86 -17.92
C ASN A 293 -1.60 -3.01 -17.28
N PRO A 294 -1.53 -3.08 -15.94
CA PRO A 294 -0.85 -4.16 -15.21
C PRO A 294 -1.74 -5.38 -14.89
N ALA A 295 -2.96 -5.45 -15.42
CA ALA A 295 -3.93 -6.47 -15.07
C ALA A 295 -4.58 -7.12 -16.29
N LYS A 296 -5.06 -8.37 -16.10
CA LYS A 296 -5.87 -9.08 -17.09
C LYS A 296 -7.26 -8.48 -17.29
N SER A 297 -7.77 -7.78 -16.28
CA SER A 297 -9.02 -7.05 -16.32
C SER A 297 -8.86 -5.79 -15.49
N ALA A 298 -9.32 -4.65 -16.02
CA ALA A 298 -9.27 -3.37 -15.34
C ALA A 298 -10.48 -2.50 -15.71
N ALA A 299 -10.83 -1.55 -14.83
CA ALA A 299 -11.79 -0.49 -15.13
C ALA A 299 -11.06 0.78 -15.60
N ALA A 300 -11.56 1.42 -16.64
CA ALA A 300 -11.00 2.68 -17.12
C ALA A 300 -11.47 3.86 -16.26
N TYR A 301 -10.59 4.84 -16.09
CA TYR A 301 -10.95 6.15 -15.57
C TYR A 301 -10.26 7.25 -16.38
N HIS A 302 -10.80 8.47 -16.33
CA HIS A 302 -10.13 9.66 -16.83
C HIS A 302 -9.97 10.72 -15.73
N ARG A 303 -9.20 11.76 -16.04
CA ARG A 303 -8.97 12.91 -15.17
C ARG A 303 -10.04 13.96 -15.36
#